data_AF-A0A1X0RPT6-F1
#
_entry.id   AF-A0A1X0RPT6-F1
#
_cell.length_a   1.000
_cell.length_b   1.000
_cell.length_c   1.000
_cell.angle_alpha   90.00
_cell.angle_beta   90.00
_cell.angle_gamma   90.00
#
_symmetry.space_group_name_H-M   'P 1'
#
loop_
_entity.id
_entity.type
_entity.pdbx_description
1 polymer ?
#
loop_
_entity_poly.entity_id
_entity_poly.type
_entity_poly.pdbx_seq_one_letter_code
_entity_poly.pdbx_strand_id
1 'polypeptide(L)'
;QTKVRGKSPTCLLCNQPESDEHFVWSCPLKQAAWPLMSCLTFPDQPIQLQDVMSGRTTTSTAMAYQSNTDRRAVIACMMFCIWRVHWKVVFQDHGFFHGEVVTRARLLLRRIHRENMLSSYILKKDNL
;
A
#
# COMPACT_ATOMS: atom_id res chain seq x y z
N GLN A 1 -17.97 4.69 -35.54
CA GLN A 1 -17.85 3.93 -34.28
C GLN A 1 -18.52 4.74 -33.17
N THR A 2 -19.69 4.32 -32.72
CA THR A 2 -20.43 4.96 -31.63
C THR A 2 -19.80 4.57 -30.29
N LYS A 3 -19.16 5.54 -29.62
CA LYS A 3 -18.61 5.38 -28.27
C LYS A 3 -19.79 5.24 -27.31
N VAL A 4 -20.13 4.01 -26.93
CA VAL A 4 -21.03 3.75 -25.81
C VAL A 4 -20.38 4.39 -24.59
N ARG A 5 -20.94 5.51 -24.09
CA ARG A 5 -20.59 6.04 -22.77
C ARG A 5 -21.09 5.01 -21.76
N GLY A 6 -20.25 4.01 -21.45
CA GLY A 6 -20.47 3.14 -20.31
C GLY A 6 -20.65 3.99 -19.07
N LYS A 7 -21.59 3.62 -18.20
CA LYS A 7 -21.73 4.24 -16.88
C LYS A 7 -20.35 4.26 -16.22
N SER A 8 -19.95 5.41 -15.67
CA SER A 8 -18.71 5.48 -14.90
C SER A 8 -18.72 4.39 -13.83
N PRO A 9 -17.64 3.62 -13.66
CA PRO A 9 -17.60 2.59 -12.63
C PRO A 9 -17.86 3.22 -11.27
N THR A 10 -18.63 2.54 -10.42
CA THR A 10 -18.89 2.96 -9.05
C THR A 10 -18.21 1.99 -8.08
N CYS A 11 -17.78 2.52 -6.94
CA CYS A 11 -17.15 1.72 -5.91
C CYS A 11 -18.17 0.83 -5.23
N LEU A 12 -17.92 -0.48 -5.22
CA LEU A 12 -18.76 -1.47 -4.54
C LEU A 12 -18.82 -1.30 -3.02
N LEU A 13 -17.93 -0.48 -2.43
CA LEU A 13 -17.84 -0.29 -0.99
C LEU A 13 -18.58 0.95 -0.47
N CYS A 14 -18.59 2.04 -1.25
CA CYS A 14 -19.17 3.33 -0.82
C CYS A 14 -20.05 4.00 -1.89
N ASN A 15 -20.25 3.34 -3.03
CA ASN A 15 -21.10 3.76 -4.14
C ASN A 15 -20.75 5.12 -4.78
N GLN A 16 -19.54 5.64 -4.52
CA GLN A 16 -19.00 6.83 -5.20
C GLN A 16 -18.40 6.46 -6.56
N PRO A 17 -18.27 7.42 -7.50
CA PRO A 17 -17.52 7.20 -8.75
C PRO A 17 -16.13 6.64 -8.45
N GLU A 18 -15.81 5.49 -9.05
CA GLU A 18 -14.51 4.84 -8.88
C GLU A 18 -13.54 5.43 -9.92
N SER A 19 -12.44 5.98 -9.41
CA SER A 19 -11.26 6.44 -10.13
C SER A 19 -10.02 5.78 -9.53
N ASP A 20 -8.85 5.88 -10.17
CA ASP A 20 -7.60 5.36 -9.59
C ASP A 20 -7.30 5.97 -8.22
N GLU A 21 -7.60 7.26 -8.06
CA GLU A 21 -7.45 7.97 -6.80
C GLU A 21 -8.42 7.44 -5.73
N HIS A 22 -9.69 7.24 -6.11
CA HIS A 22 -10.69 6.66 -5.22
C HIS A 22 -10.38 5.22 -4.83
N PHE A 23 -9.86 4.45 -5.78
CA PHE A 23 -9.51 3.06 -5.59
C PHE A 23 -8.43 2.87 -4.53
N VAL A 24 -7.40 3.72 -4.52
CA VAL A 24 -6.25 3.54 -3.62
C VAL A 24 -6.33 4.43 -2.38
N TRP A 25 -6.80 5.66 -2.53
CA TRP A 25 -6.53 6.74 -1.55
C TRP A 25 -7.78 7.30 -0.89
N SER A 26 -8.84 7.60 -1.65
CA SER A 26 -9.97 8.41 -1.15
C SER A 26 -11.22 7.63 -0.77
N CYS A 27 -11.36 6.35 -1.14
CA CYS A 27 -12.45 5.51 -0.64
C CYS A 27 -12.35 5.37 0.90
N PRO A 28 -13.32 5.83 1.71
CA PRO A 28 -13.19 5.88 3.17
C PRO A 28 -12.86 4.52 3.82
N LEU A 29 -13.45 3.45 3.29
CA LEU A 29 -13.23 2.09 3.79
C LEU A 29 -11.82 1.57 3.51
N LYS A 30 -11.25 1.93 2.36
CA LYS A 30 -9.86 1.60 2.00
C LYS A 30 -8.89 2.54 2.72
N GLN A 31 -9.26 3.81 2.85
CA GLN A 31 -8.50 4.86 3.51
C GLN A 31 -8.20 4.52 4.97
N ALA A 32 -9.16 3.91 5.68
CA ALA A 32 -9.04 3.50 7.07
C ALA A 32 -7.87 2.54 7.35
N ALA A 33 -7.38 1.81 6.34
CA ALA A 33 -6.22 0.93 6.49
C ALA A 33 -4.89 1.70 6.65
N TRP A 34 -4.79 2.91 6.10
CA TRP A 34 -3.54 3.67 6.05
C TRP A 34 -3.06 4.16 7.41
N PRO A 35 -3.89 4.83 8.25
CA PRO A 35 -3.44 5.27 9.57
C PRO A 35 -3.01 4.11 10.46
N LEU A 36 -3.73 2.98 10.40
CA LEU A 36 -3.39 1.77 11.15
C LEU A 36 -2.01 1.25 10.77
N MET A 37 -1.74 1.14 9.46
CA MET A 37 -0.44 0.69 9.00
C MET A 37 0.66 1.68 9.38
N SER A 38 0.40 2.96 9.16
CA SER A 38 1.31 4.07 9.41
C SER A 38 1.80 4.08 10.87
N CYS A 39 0.88 4.02 11.84
CA CYS A 39 1.23 3.96 13.26
C CYS A 39 2.00 2.69 13.65
N LEU A 40 1.70 1.56 13.02
CA LEU A 40 2.38 0.29 13.31
C LEU A 40 3.81 0.23 12.78
N THR A 41 4.13 0.97 11.72
CA THR A 41 5.46 0.95 11.11
C THR A 41 6.30 2.18 11.43
N PHE A 42 5.68 3.33 11.69
CA PHE A 42 6.37 4.59 11.93
C PHE A 42 5.71 5.36 13.09
N PRO A 43 5.83 4.87 14.35
CA PRO A 43 5.16 5.49 15.50
C PRO A 43 5.59 6.94 15.72
N ASP A 44 6.87 7.27 15.49
CA ASP A 44 7.41 8.62 15.70
C ASP A 44 7.27 9.53 14.48
N GLN A 45 7.02 8.97 13.30
CA GLN A 45 6.91 9.74 12.05
C GLN A 45 5.90 9.09 11.07
N PRO A 46 4.59 9.18 11.38
CA PRO A 46 3.55 8.58 10.57
C PRO A 46 3.65 8.99 9.10
N ILE A 47 3.37 8.06 8.20
CA ILE A 47 3.08 8.36 6.80
C ILE A 47 1.80 9.20 6.75
N GLN A 48 1.93 10.41 6.21
CA GLN A 48 0.78 11.23 5.82
C GLN A 48 0.37 10.87 4.39
N LEU A 49 -0.88 10.47 4.20
CA LEU A 49 -1.36 9.99 2.90
C LEU A 49 -1.23 11.05 1.80
N GLN A 50 -1.45 12.32 2.16
CA GLN A 50 -1.25 13.47 1.27
C GLN A 50 0.18 13.61 0.74
N ASP A 51 1.18 13.24 1.53
CA ASP A 51 2.59 13.28 1.11
C ASP A 51 2.91 12.15 0.14
N VAL A 52 2.26 11.00 0.31
CA VAL A 52 2.34 9.86 -0.62
C VAL A 52 1.69 10.23 -1.96
N MET A 53 0.48 10.77 -1.91
CA MET A 53 -0.28 11.18 -3.10
C MET A 53 0.45 12.27 -3.90
N SER A 54 1.16 13.18 -3.21
CA SER A 54 1.94 14.23 -3.86
C SER A 54 3.38 13.82 -4.21
N GLY A 55 3.75 12.55 -4.04
CA GLY A 55 5.09 12.02 -4.37
C GLY A 55 6.23 12.49 -3.46
N ARG A 56 5.94 13.28 -2.41
CA ARG A 56 6.92 13.89 -1.50
C ARG A 56 7.61 12.88 -0.58
N THR A 57 7.06 11.67 -0.43
CA THR A 57 7.71 10.58 0.30
C THR A 57 8.99 10.03 -0.36
N THR A 58 9.44 10.62 -1.48
CA THR A 58 10.63 10.18 -2.22
C THR A 58 11.89 11.03 -1.97
N THR A 59 11.75 12.20 -1.35
CA THR A 59 12.83 13.18 -1.14
C THR A 59 13.27 13.23 0.33
N SER A 60 14.28 12.43 0.71
CA SER A 60 15.04 12.70 1.94
C SER A 60 16.48 12.21 1.81
N THR A 61 17.40 12.98 2.40
CA THR A 61 18.87 12.96 2.29
C THR A 61 19.50 11.63 2.72
N ALA A 62 20.74 11.36 2.30
CA ALA A 62 21.40 10.05 2.27
C ALA A 62 21.36 9.17 3.55
N MET A 63 21.18 9.72 4.76
CA MET A 63 20.95 8.91 5.98
C MET A 63 19.55 8.28 6.04
N ALA A 64 18.60 8.79 5.26
CA ALA A 64 17.24 8.28 5.12
C ALA A 64 17.09 7.21 4.04
N TYR A 65 18.17 6.73 3.39
CA TYR A 65 18.02 5.76 2.29
C TYR A 65 17.40 4.43 2.75
N GLN A 66 17.81 3.92 3.92
CA GLN A 66 17.20 2.72 4.51
C GLN A 66 15.74 2.98 4.93
N SER A 67 15.46 4.10 5.60
CA SER A 67 14.10 4.46 6.04
C SER A 67 13.15 4.80 4.88
N ASN A 68 13.65 5.34 3.77
CA ASN A 68 12.90 5.57 2.54
C ASN A 68 12.60 4.27 1.80
N THR A 69 13.53 3.32 1.82
CA THR A 69 13.29 1.97 1.27
C THR A 69 12.16 1.29 2.04
N ASP A 70 12.16 1.40 3.38
CA ASP A 70 11.08 0.87 4.21
C ASP A 70 9.75 1.58 3.97
N ARG A 71 9.72 2.91 3.83
CA ARG A 71 8.49 3.67 3.50
C ARG A 71 7.91 3.28 2.14
N ARG A 72 8.75 3.18 1.10
CA ARG A 72 8.31 2.76 -0.24
C ARG A 72 7.78 1.33 -0.23
N ALA A 73 8.44 0.42 0.50
CA ALA A 73 7.98 -0.94 0.67
C ALA A 73 6.61 -0.98 1.38
N VAL A 74 6.40 -0.14 2.41
CA VAL A 74 5.11 -0.03 3.11
C VAL A 74 4.01 0.44 2.18
N ILE A 75 4.26 1.50 1.41
CA ILE A 75 3.30 2.05 0.43
C ILE A 75 2.95 0.98 -0.62
N ALA A 76 3.96 0.33 -1.20
CA ALA A 76 3.75 -0.71 -2.21
C ALA A 76 2.97 -1.92 -1.66
N CYS A 77 3.33 -2.39 -0.46
CA CYS A 77 2.62 -3.49 0.20
C CYS A 77 1.16 -3.13 0.49
N MET A 78 0.91 -1.90 0.94
CA MET A 78 -0.44 -1.41 1.21
C MET A 78 -1.28 -1.33 -0.06
N MET A 79 -0.77 -0.69 -1.12
CA MET A 79 -1.46 -0.63 -2.41
C MET A 79 -1.79 -2.02 -2.94
N PHE A 80 -0.81 -2.94 -2.89
CA PHE A 80 -1.01 -4.32 -3.32
C PHE A 80 -2.06 -5.05 -2.49
N CYS A 81 -2.04 -4.91 -1.16
CA CYS A 81 -3.02 -5.55 -0.29
C CYS A 81 -4.44 -4.97 -0.45
N ILE A 82 -4.57 -3.65 -0.61
CA ILE A 82 -5.84 -2.99 -0.93
C ILE A 82 -6.39 -3.55 -2.24
N TRP A 83 -5.57 -3.59 -3.29
CA TRP A 83 -5.91 -4.17 -4.59
C TRP A 83 -6.43 -5.60 -4.43
N ARG A 84 -5.66 -6.48 -3.76
CA ARG A 84 -6.06 -7.88 -3.62
C ARG A 84 -7.36 -8.04 -2.85
N VAL A 85 -7.54 -7.35 -1.73
CA VAL A 85 -8.76 -7.46 -0.91
C VAL A 85 -9.96 -6.91 -1.68
N HIS A 86 -9.79 -5.78 -2.39
CA HIS A 86 -10.84 -5.24 -3.26
C HIS A 86 -11.30 -6.26 -4.32
N TRP A 87 -10.38 -6.91 -5.02
CA TRP A 87 -10.78 -7.87 -6.07
C TRP A 87 -11.44 -9.14 -5.52
N LYS A 88 -11.20 -9.49 -4.24
CA LYS A 88 -12.03 -10.51 -3.58
C LYS A 88 -13.48 -10.05 -3.39
N VAL A 89 -13.70 -8.78 -3.08
CA VAL A 89 -15.06 -8.23 -2.98
C VAL A 89 -15.76 -8.33 -4.33
N VAL A 90 -15.07 -7.95 -5.40
CA VAL A 90 -15.63 -7.91 -6.75
C VAL A 90 -15.96 -9.32 -7.28
N PHE A 91 -15.06 -10.29 -7.06
CA PHE A 91 -15.15 -11.60 -7.72
C PHE A 91 -15.50 -12.78 -6.80
N GLN A 92 -15.44 -12.61 -5.48
CA GLN A 92 -15.55 -13.72 -4.51
C GLN A 92 -16.61 -13.45 -3.42
N ASP A 93 -17.44 -12.42 -3.57
CA ASP A 93 -18.47 -12.02 -2.60
C ASP A 93 -17.92 -11.89 -1.16
N HIS A 94 -16.65 -11.45 -1.05
CA HIS A 94 -15.96 -11.29 0.23
C HIS A 94 -16.15 -9.88 0.77
N GLY A 95 -16.34 -9.73 2.08
CA GLY A 95 -16.38 -8.40 2.72
C GLY A 95 -15.05 -7.66 2.66
N PHE A 96 -15.08 -6.32 2.61
CA PHE A 96 -13.84 -5.53 2.71
C PHE A 96 -13.49 -5.25 4.17
N PHE A 97 -12.38 -5.83 4.65
CA PHE A 97 -11.89 -5.62 6.01
C PHE A 97 -10.51 -4.95 6.00
N HIS A 98 -10.43 -3.71 6.50
CA HIS A 98 -9.15 -2.97 6.58
C HIS A 98 -8.12 -3.69 7.47
N GLY A 99 -8.56 -4.42 8.51
CA GLY A 99 -7.68 -5.25 9.33
C GLY A 99 -7.02 -6.40 8.55
N GLU A 100 -7.70 -6.98 7.56
CA GLU A 100 -7.11 -7.98 6.65
C GLU A 100 -6.02 -7.33 5.80
N VAL A 101 -6.28 -6.14 5.25
CA VAL A 101 -5.29 -5.38 4.46
C VAL A 101 -4.00 -5.16 5.26
N VAL A 102 -4.13 -4.60 6.48
CA VAL A 102 -2.99 -4.30 7.35
C VAL A 102 -2.22 -5.57 7.73
N THR A 103 -2.93 -6.64 8.10
CA THR A 103 -2.30 -7.91 8.48
C THR A 103 -1.48 -8.50 7.33
N ARG A 104 -2.05 -8.50 6.12
CA ARG A 104 -1.35 -9.01 4.93
C ARG A 104 -0.14 -8.13 4.56
N ALA A 105 -0.29 -6.81 4.63
CA ALA A 105 0.81 -5.88 4.34
C ALA A 105 1.98 -6.09 5.30
N ARG A 106 1.71 -6.30 6.60
CA ARG A 106 2.76 -6.62 7.59
C ARG A 106 3.47 -7.93 7.29
N LEU A 107 2.75 -8.96 6.88
CA LEU A 107 3.36 -10.25 6.51
C LEU A 107 4.27 -10.10 5.28
N LEU A 108 3.84 -9.33 4.28
CA LEU A 108 4.66 -9.04 3.09
C LEU A 108 5.92 -8.24 3.46
N LEU A 109 5.80 -7.21 4.30
CA LEU A 109 6.96 -6.44 4.74
C LEU A 109 7.98 -7.28 5.51
N ARG A 110 7.51 -8.13 6.43
CA ARG A 110 8.41 -9.07 7.13
C ARG A 110 9.11 -10.02 6.18
N ARG A 111 8.44 -10.43 5.10
CA ARG A 111 9.05 -11.27 4.06
C ARG A 111 10.13 -10.50 3.31
N ILE A 112 9.82 -9.30 2.81
CA ILE A 112 10.77 -8.43 2.10
C ILE A 112 11.99 -8.13 2.99
N HIS A 113 11.78 -7.80 4.26
CA HIS A 113 12.86 -7.52 5.20
C HIS A 113 13.79 -8.74 5.39
N ARG A 114 13.22 -9.93 5.54
CA ARG A 114 14.00 -11.17 5.65
C ARG A 114 14.79 -11.47 4.37
N GLU A 115 14.18 -11.33 3.20
CA GLU A 115 14.82 -11.56 1.90
C GLU A 115 15.95 -10.56 1.63
N ASN A 116 15.77 -9.30 2.02
CA ASN A 116 16.80 -8.26 1.93
C ASN A 116 17.97 -8.53 2.88
N MET A 117 17.68 -8.94 4.12
CA MET A 117 18.72 -9.31 5.10
C MET A 117 19.56 -10.48 4.57
N LEU A 118 18.92 -11.56 4.13
CA LEU A 118 19.61 -12.73 3.57
C LEU A 118 20.48 -12.36 2.35
N SER A 119 19.94 -11.56 1.42
CA SER A 119 20.70 -11.09 0.25
C SER A 119 21.94 -10.29 0.65
N SER A 120 21.83 -9.43 1.67
CA SER A 120 22.97 -8.66 2.17
C SER A 120 24.05 -9.53 2.84
N TYR A 121 23.66 -10.62 3.50
CA TYR A 121 24.60 -11.57 4.11
C TYR A 121 25.36 -12.37 3.04
N ILE A 122 24.68 -12.84 2.01
CA ILE A 122 25.29 -13.59 0.91
C ILE A 122 26.30 -12.71 0.16
N LEU A 123 25.90 -11.50 -0.22
CA LEU A 123 26.79 -10.55 -0.91
C LEU A 123 28.03 -10.20 -0.07
N LYS A 124 27.91 -10.10 1.26
CA LYS A 124 29.08 -9.87 2.13
C LYS A 124 30.00 -11.08 2.20
N LYS A 125 29.44 -12.29 2.19
CA LYS A 125 30.19 -13.54 2.24
C LYS A 125 30.96 -13.82 0.95
N ASP A 126 30.42 -13.41 -0.21
CA ASP A 126 31.07 -13.60 -1.51
C ASP A 126 32.16 -12.55 -1.82
N ASN A 127 32.28 -11.49 -0.99
CA ASN A 127 33.31 -10.44 -1.10
C ASN A 127 34.42 -10.55 -0.02
N LEU A 128 34.47 -11.67 0.71
CA LEU A 128 35.48 -12.03 1.72
C LEU A 128 36.19 -13.32 1.29
#